data_AF-A0A1V9YMB6-F1
#
_entry.id   AF-A0A1V9YMB6-F1
#
_cell.length_a   1.000
_cell.length_b   1.000
_cell.length_c   1.000
_cell.angle_alpha   90.00
_cell.angle_beta   90.00
_cell.angle_gamma   90.00
#
_symmetry.space_group_name_H-M   'P 1'
#
loop_
_entity.id
_entity.type
_entity.pdbx_description
1 polymer ?
#
loop_
_entity_poly.entity_id
_entity_poly.type
_entity_poly.pdbx_seq_one_letter_code
_entity_poly.pdbx_strand_id
1 'polypeptide(L)'
;MKLFYLAAILATTQAQPTNLCTGDVLTAYNKCAKFLVPGGQTSATYYMGTTEGHLAMCYGDWPECTDIQRLGVTAAGDCYVQVPKSAYVNLKTVFRPCEDPMPPRYVDKQFCTANHLILSEYNGQ
;
A
#
# COMPACT_ATOMS: atom_id res chain seq x y z
N MET A 1 15.15 59.98 3.20
CA MET A 1 15.47 59.17 2.00
C MET A 1 14.79 57.81 2.16
N LYS A 2 13.98 57.43 1.17
CA LYS A 2 13.23 56.17 1.10
C LYS A 2 14.21 55.01 0.86
N LEU A 3 14.29 54.06 1.78
CA LEU A 3 14.91 52.76 1.52
C LEU A 3 13.79 51.74 1.44
N PHE A 4 13.56 51.33 0.20
CA PHE A 4 12.56 50.40 -0.24
C PHE A 4 13.28 49.09 -0.57
N TYR A 5 12.70 47.99 -0.10
CA TYR A 5 12.86 46.61 -0.58
C TYR A 5 14.16 45.87 -0.25
N LEU A 6 14.01 44.72 0.42
CA LEU A 6 14.11 43.41 -0.24
C LEU A 6 13.80 42.30 0.78
N ALA A 7 12.52 41.96 0.92
CA ALA A 7 12.11 40.71 1.51
C ALA A 7 12.21 39.64 0.40
N ALA A 8 13.31 38.90 0.37
CA ALA A 8 13.44 37.73 -0.47
C ALA A 8 12.54 36.62 0.10
N ILE A 9 11.36 36.44 -0.50
CA ILE A 9 10.48 35.31 -0.23
C ILE A 9 11.11 34.09 -0.92
N LEU A 10 11.85 33.27 -0.17
CA LEU A 10 12.18 31.92 -0.62
C LEU A 10 10.88 31.09 -0.61
N ALA A 11 10.21 31.06 -1.75
CA ALA A 11 9.18 30.07 -2.01
C ALA A 11 9.88 28.70 -2.13
N THR A 12 9.87 27.92 -1.05
CA THR A 12 10.19 26.49 -1.11
C THR A 12 9.05 25.80 -1.84
N THR A 13 9.13 25.72 -3.17
CA THR A 13 8.25 24.87 -3.96
C THR A 13 8.60 23.42 -3.63
N GLN A 14 7.73 22.72 -2.91
CA GLN A 14 7.80 21.26 -2.84
C GLN A 14 7.60 20.75 -4.27
N ALA A 15 8.66 20.31 -4.92
CA ALA A 15 8.62 19.84 -6.30
C ALA A 15 7.74 18.58 -6.37
N GLN A 16 6.57 18.70 -7.01
CA GLN A 16 5.73 17.55 -7.29
C GLN A 16 6.46 16.65 -8.31
N PRO A 17 6.46 15.32 -8.11
CA PRO A 17 7.04 14.41 -9.09
C PRO A 17 6.31 14.52 -10.43
N THR A 18 7.05 14.47 -11.53
CA THR A 18 6.51 14.65 -12.89
C THR A 18 5.76 13.42 -13.42
N ASN A 19 5.94 12.25 -12.80
CA ASN A 19 5.34 10.98 -13.20
C ASN A 19 4.30 10.50 -12.18
N LEU A 20 3.14 11.13 -12.16
CA LEU A 20 2.02 10.70 -11.32
C LEU A 20 1.29 9.50 -11.94
N CYS A 21 0.86 8.56 -11.11
CA CYS A 21 0.04 7.43 -11.56
C CYS A 21 -1.30 7.94 -12.12
N THR A 22 -1.75 7.34 -13.22
CA THR A 22 -3.03 7.64 -13.87
C THR A 22 -3.72 6.36 -14.35
N GLY A 23 -4.93 6.49 -14.90
CA GLY A 23 -5.65 5.38 -15.53
C GLY A 23 -5.91 4.19 -14.59
N ASP A 24 -5.68 2.98 -15.10
CA ASP A 24 -5.97 1.73 -14.40
C ASP A 24 -5.15 1.56 -13.12
N VAL A 25 -3.88 1.98 -13.13
CA VAL A 25 -3.00 1.89 -11.95
C VAL A 25 -3.53 2.76 -10.82
N LEU A 26 -3.87 4.03 -11.12
CA LEU A 26 -4.42 4.93 -10.10
C LEU A 26 -5.80 4.44 -9.61
N THR A 27 -6.62 3.91 -10.52
CA THR A 27 -7.96 3.40 -10.19
C THR A 27 -7.86 2.20 -9.26
N ALA A 28 -7.02 1.22 -9.59
CA ALA A 28 -6.79 0.03 -8.77
C ALA A 28 -6.17 0.39 -7.41
N TYR A 29 -5.19 1.32 -7.39
CA TYR A 29 -4.62 1.83 -6.13
C TYR A 29 -5.69 2.47 -5.24
N ASN A 30 -6.50 3.38 -5.78
CA ASN A 30 -7.53 4.07 -5.00
C ASN A 30 -8.60 3.12 -4.47
N LYS A 31 -8.95 2.08 -5.25
CA LYS A 31 -9.87 1.03 -4.84
C LYS A 31 -9.35 0.28 -3.61
N CYS A 32 -8.09 -0.20 -3.69
CA CYS A 32 -7.40 -0.85 -2.58
C CYS A 32 -7.23 0.09 -1.38
N ALA A 33 -6.82 1.34 -1.60
CA ALA A 33 -6.60 2.31 -0.55
C ALA A 33 -7.89 2.63 0.23
N LYS A 34 -9.01 2.75 -0.46
CA LYS A 34 -10.33 2.97 0.15
C LYS A 34 -10.79 1.76 0.97
N PHE A 35 -10.48 0.54 0.52
CA PHE A 35 -10.76 -0.68 1.26
C PHE A 35 -9.93 -0.77 2.55
N LEU A 36 -8.62 -0.52 2.47
CA LEU A 36 -7.71 -0.64 3.61
C LEU A 36 -7.86 0.48 4.64
N VAL A 37 -8.11 1.70 4.20
CA VAL A 37 -8.19 2.88 5.08
C VAL A 37 -9.40 3.76 4.71
N PRO A 38 -10.62 3.34 5.05
CA PRO A 38 -11.82 4.14 4.80
C PRO A 38 -11.72 5.50 5.50
N GLY A 39 -11.77 6.60 4.74
CA GLY A 39 -11.65 7.97 5.27
C GLY A 39 -10.21 8.49 5.49
N GLY A 40 -9.20 7.67 5.19
CA GLY A 40 -7.79 7.99 4.95
C GLY A 40 -7.11 9.15 5.70
N GLN A 41 -6.69 8.93 6.95
CA GLN A 41 -5.67 9.74 7.64
C GLN A 41 -4.25 9.14 7.54
N THR A 42 -4.18 7.82 7.32
CA THR A 42 -2.95 7.03 7.20
C THR A 42 -2.73 6.62 5.75
N SER A 43 -1.48 6.58 5.28
CA SER A 43 -1.16 6.16 3.92
C SER A 43 -1.44 4.67 3.74
N ALA A 44 -2.33 4.30 2.82
CA ALA A 44 -2.63 2.90 2.53
C ALA A 44 -1.40 2.14 1.99
N THR A 45 -0.45 2.83 1.35
CA THR A 45 0.84 2.25 0.92
C THR A 45 1.65 1.66 2.08
N TYR A 46 1.43 2.14 3.32
CA TYR A 46 2.06 1.56 4.50
C TYR A 46 1.66 0.10 4.69
N TYR A 47 0.35 -0.19 4.65
CA TYR A 47 -0.18 -1.55 4.81
C TYR A 47 0.15 -2.43 3.61
N MET A 48 0.05 -1.89 2.39
CA MET A 48 0.39 -2.64 1.17
C MET A 48 1.86 -3.09 1.13
N GLY A 49 2.77 -2.26 1.67
CA GLY A 49 4.20 -2.54 1.64
C GLY A 49 4.70 -3.54 2.67
N THR A 50 3.90 -3.86 3.71
CA THR A 50 4.34 -4.83 4.74
C THR A 50 4.35 -6.25 4.20
N THR A 51 5.01 -7.16 4.92
CA THR A 51 5.00 -8.60 4.58
C THR A 51 3.60 -9.17 4.65
N GLU A 52 2.84 -8.82 5.67
CA GLU A 52 1.46 -9.25 5.86
C GLU A 52 0.56 -8.75 4.73
N GLY A 53 0.71 -7.47 4.33
CA GLY A 53 -0.08 -6.91 3.24
C GLY A 53 0.24 -7.52 1.88
N HIS A 54 1.54 -7.72 1.58
CA HIS A 54 1.97 -8.43 0.38
C HIS A 54 1.35 -9.84 0.31
N LEU A 55 1.47 -10.61 1.39
CA LEU A 55 0.90 -11.95 1.45
C LEU A 55 -0.62 -11.92 1.30
N ALA A 56 -1.33 -11.03 2.03
CA ALA A 56 -2.78 -10.91 1.93
C ALA A 56 -3.25 -10.58 0.50
N MET A 57 -2.53 -9.72 -0.23
CA MET A 57 -2.82 -9.42 -1.63
C MET A 57 -2.54 -10.64 -2.53
N CYS A 58 -1.40 -11.31 -2.36
CA CYS A 58 -1.01 -12.46 -3.17
C CYS A 58 -1.90 -13.69 -2.93
N TYR A 59 -2.42 -13.83 -1.73
CA TYR A 59 -3.38 -14.85 -1.35
C TYR A 59 -4.83 -14.55 -1.77
N GLY A 60 -5.12 -13.32 -2.21
CA GLY A 60 -6.46 -12.87 -2.57
C GLY A 60 -7.37 -12.53 -1.38
N ASP A 61 -6.82 -12.39 -0.18
CA ASP A 61 -7.59 -12.04 1.03
C ASP A 61 -8.08 -10.59 0.98
N TRP A 62 -7.37 -9.73 0.23
CA TRP A 62 -7.77 -8.36 -0.08
C TRP A 62 -8.19 -8.25 -1.54
N PRO A 63 -9.42 -8.64 -1.90
CA PRO A 63 -9.87 -8.71 -3.29
C PRO A 63 -9.84 -7.35 -4.00
N GLU A 64 -10.04 -6.26 -3.25
CA GLU A 64 -9.96 -4.90 -3.76
C GLU A 64 -8.52 -4.45 -4.09
N CYS A 65 -7.52 -5.24 -3.68
CA CYS A 65 -6.10 -4.97 -3.88
C CYS A 65 -5.42 -5.89 -4.90
N THR A 66 -6.11 -6.92 -5.41
CA THR A 66 -5.56 -7.87 -6.37
C THR A 66 -5.10 -7.19 -7.67
N ASP A 67 -5.90 -6.26 -8.20
CA ASP A 67 -5.57 -5.56 -9.44
C ASP A 67 -4.33 -4.69 -9.29
N ILE A 68 -4.20 -3.96 -8.18
CA ILE A 68 -3.03 -3.12 -7.96
C ILE A 68 -1.78 -3.95 -7.65
N GLN A 69 -1.92 -5.11 -6.99
CA GLN A 69 -0.80 -6.06 -6.83
C GLN A 69 -0.30 -6.55 -8.20
N ARG A 70 -1.22 -6.87 -9.13
CA ARG A 70 -0.87 -7.29 -10.49
C ARG A 70 -0.23 -6.17 -11.31
N LEU A 71 -0.77 -4.96 -11.24
CA LEU A 71 -0.31 -3.82 -12.03
C LEU A 71 0.96 -3.17 -11.45
N GLY A 72 1.05 -3.08 -10.13
CA GLY A 72 2.09 -2.40 -9.38
C GLY A 72 3.48 -3.03 -9.51
N VAL A 73 3.55 -4.33 -9.84
CA VAL A 73 4.81 -5.03 -10.11
C VAL A 73 5.32 -4.84 -11.55
N THR A 74 4.52 -4.24 -12.43
CA THR A 74 4.88 -3.99 -13.83
C THR A 74 5.55 -2.63 -13.99
N ALA A 75 6.07 -2.34 -15.20
CA ALA A 75 6.58 -1.02 -15.53
C ALA A 75 5.52 0.10 -15.39
N ALA A 76 4.23 -0.22 -15.50
CA ALA A 76 3.15 0.75 -15.29
C ALA A 76 3.03 1.19 -13.81
N GLY A 77 3.52 0.39 -12.88
CA GLY A 77 3.60 0.72 -11.45
C GLY A 77 4.76 1.66 -11.09
N ASP A 78 5.66 1.98 -12.03
CA ASP A 78 6.74 2.95 -11.80
C ASP A 78 6.22 4.39 -11.93
N CYS A 79 5.36 4.78 -10.99
CA CYS A 79 4.71 6.07 -10.94
C CYS A 79 4.41 6.45 -9.49
N TYR A 80 4.16 7.74 -9.26
CA TYR A 80 3.91 8.29 -7.92
C TYR A 80 2.42 8.46 -7.65
N VAL A 81 1.98 8.02 -6.47
CA VAL A 81 0.67 8.36 -5.91
C VAL A 81 0.83 9.42 -4.83
N GLN A 82 -0.14 10.31 -4.73
CA GLN A 82 -0.25 11.23 -3.60
C GLN A 82 -0.84 10.49 -2.41
N VAL A 83 -0.20 10.62 -1.25
CA VAL A 83 -0.66 10.04 0.01
C VAL A 83 -0.92 11.16 1.04
N PRO A 84 -1.58 10.88 2.18
CA PRO A 84 -1.84 11.90 3.19
C PRO A 84 -0.59 12.69 3.60
N LYS A 85 -0.78 13.94 4.02
CA LYS A 85 0.29 14.93 4.33
C LYS A 85 1.12 15.38 3.12
N SER A 86 0.52 15.38 1.93
CA SER A 86 1.15 15.86 0.68
C SER A 86 2.44 15.14 0.29
N ALA A 87 2.64 13.92 0.79
CA ALA A 87 3.77 13.09 0.39
C ALA A 87 3.45 12.35 -0.91
N TYR A 88 4.51 11.95 -1.61
CA TYR A 88 4.43 11.15 -2.83
C TYR A 88 5.17 9.83 -2.61
N VAL A 89 4.54 8.72 -2.99
CA VAL A 89 5.12 7.38 -2.88
C VAL A 89 5.16 6.76 -4.26
N ASN A 90 6.32 6.24 -4.66
CA ASN A 90 6.43 5.45 -5.89
C ASN A 90 5.86 4.05 -5.63
N LEU A 91 4.89 3.60 -6.42
CA LEU A 91 4.26 2.30 -6.21
C LEU A 91 5.22 1.12 -6.46
N LYS A 92 6.24 1.30 -7.30
CA LYS A 92 7.27 0.28 -7.55
C LYS A 92 8.11 -0.07 -6.33
N THR A 93 8.15 0.80 -5.31
CA THR A 93 8.82 0.50 -4.03
C THR A 93 7.89 -0.18 -3.03
N VAL A 94 6.60 -0.29 -3.35
CA VAL A 94 5.57 -0.87 -2.46
C VAL A 94 5.27 -2.31 -2.88
N PHE A 95 5.07 -2.54 -4.18
CA PHE A 95 4.67 -3.84 -4.70
C PHE A 95 5.87 -4.67 -5.16
N ARG A 96 5.80 -5.98 -4.89
CA ARG A 96 6.76 -6.98 -5.35
C ARG A 96 6.03 -8.21 -5.87
N PRO A 97 6.62 -9.01 -6.78
CA PRO A 97 5.97 -10.20 -7.32
C PRO A 97 5.55 -11.18 -6.22
N CYS A 98 4.41 -11.83 -6.40
CA CYS A 98 3.98 -12.92 -5.53
C CYS A 98 4.87 -14.15 -5.72
N GLU A 99 5.11 -14.87 -4.63
CA GLU A 99 5.88 -16.11 -4.61
C GLU A 99 5.13 -17.22 -5.38
N ASP A 100 5.87 -18.05 -6.13
CA ASP A 100 5.34 -19.23 -6.83
C ASP A 100 6.29 -20.44 -6.62
N PRO A 101 5.89 -21.47 -5.85
CA PRO A 101 4.61 -21.58 -5.15
C PRO A 101 4.54 -20.62 -3.95
N MET A 102 3.33 -20.12 -3.67
CA MET A 102 3.09 -19.36 -2.44
C MET A 102 3.46 -20.20 -1.22
N PRO A 103 4.08 -19.60 -0.17
CA PRO A 103 4.35 -20.34 1.05
C PRO A 103 3.07 -20.92 1.65
N PRO A 104 3.15 -21.94 2.51
CA PRO A 104 1.96 -22.38 3.25
C PRO A 104 1.45 -21.23 4.13
N ARG A 105 0.14 -20.99 4.12
CA ARG A 105 -0.47 -20.11 5.11
C ARG A 105 -0.28 -20.74 6.48
N TYR A 106 0.33 -20.03 7.42
CA TYR A 106 0.17 -20.31 8.84
C TYR A 106 -1.25 -19.91 9.26
N VAL A 107 -2.24 -20.63 8.73
CA VAL A 107 -3.59 -20.55 9.28
C VAL A 107 -3.50 -21.12 10.69
N ASP A 108 -4.09 -20.43 11.68
CA ASP A 108 -4.56 -21.09 12.90
C ASP A 108 -5.32 -22.33 12.43
N LYS A 109 -4.71 -23.51 12.59
CA LYS A 109 -5.40 -24.77 12.35
C LYS A 109 -6.48 -24.84 13.41
N GLN A 110 -7.70 -24.43 13.06
CA GLN A 110 -8.86 -24.69 13.89
C GLN A 110 -9.07 -26.20 13.88
N PHE A 111 -8.44 -26.90 14.81
CA PHE A 111 -8.81 -28.27 15.11
C PHE A 111 -10.18 -28.20 15.79
N CYS A 112 -11.23 -28.54 15.03
CA CYS A 112 -12.52 -28.86 15.63
C CYS A 112 -12.33 -30.13 16.47
N THR A 113 -12.07 -29.96 17.77
CA THR A 113 -12.11 -31.08 18.70
C THR A 113 -13.55 -31.59 18.79
N ALA A 114 -13.75 -32.87 19.10
CA ALA A 114 -15.08 -33.48 19.25
C ALA A 114 -15.99 -32.79 20.30
N ASN A 115 -15.45 -31.83 21.07
CA ASN A 115 -16.14 -31.06 22.10
C ASN A 115 -16.47 -29.62 21.67
N HIS A 116 -16.39 -29.27 20.37
CA HIS A 116 -16.63 -27.91 19.85
C HIS A 116 -15.72 -26.82 20.45
N LEU A 117 -14.59 -27.19 21.06
CA LEU A 117 -13.59 -26.24 21.55
C LEU A 117 -12.56 -25.97 20.46
N ILE A 118 -12.31 -24.68 20.21
CA ILE A 118 -11.30 -24.20 19.27
C ILE A 118 -9.93 -24.30 19.96
N LEU A 119 -9.09 -25.23 19.50
CA LEU A 119 -7.67 -25.23 19.84
C LEU A 119 -6.96 -24.34 18.80
N SER A 120 -6.61 -23.11 19.20
CA SER A 120 -5.63 -22.31 18.48
C SER A 120 -4.25 -22.79 18.95
N GLU A 121 -3.48 -23.40 18.05
CA GLU A 121 -2.07 -23.69 18.33
C GLU A 121 -1.31 -22.36 18.30
N TYR A 122 -1.22 -21.74 19.47
CA TYR A 122 -0.26 -20.68 19.76
C TYR A 122 1.14 -21.30 19.73
N ASN A 123 1.69 -21.53 18.53
CA ASN A 123 3.11 -21.85 18.37
C ASN A 123 3.91 -20.56 18.56
N GLY A 124 3.96 -20.11 19.82
CA GLY A 124 4.97 -19.18 20.29
C GLY A 124 6.29 -19.94 20.41
N GLN A 125 7.24 -19.54 19.54
CA GLN A 125 8.71 -19.66 19.66
C GLN A 125 9.32 -20.96 20.18
#